data_AF-A0A661GGF9-F1
#
_entry.id   AF-A0A661GGF9-F1
#
_cell.length_a   1.000
_cell.length_b   1.000
_cell.length_c   1.000
_cell.angle_alpha   90.00
_cell.angle_beta   90.00
_cell.angle_gamma   90.00
#
_symmetry.space_group_name_H-M   'P 1'
#
loop_
_entity.id
_entity.type
_entity.pdbx_description
1 polymer ?
#
loop_
_entity_poly.entity_id
_entity_poly.type
_entity_poly.pdbx_seq_one_letter_code
_entity_poly.pdbx_strand_id
1 'polypeptide(L)'
;MSQMTPREIVQELEKHIIGQDEAKRAVAIALRNRWRRVQVDEPLRSEITPKNILMIGPTGVGKTEISRRLAKLANAPFIKVEATKFTEVGYVGREVDSIIRDLMDIAVKMTREKEMAKVGHRAEDAAEERILDALLPPPPR
;
A
#
# COMPACT_ATOMS: atom_id res chain seq x y z
N MET A 1 -1.96 10.99 3.38
CA MET A 1 -0.75 10.30 3.89
C MET A 1 -0.79 10.32 5.41
N SER A 2 -0.33 9.26 6.07
CA SER A 2 -0.29 9.25 7.53
C SER A 2 0.62 10.38 8.03
N GLN A 3 0.17 11.11 9.05
CA GLN A 3 0.92 12.22 9.66
C GLN A 3 1.94 11.73 10.70
N MET A 4 2.14 10.40 10.78
CA MET A 4 2.96 9.76 11.79
C MET A 4 4.39 10.31 11.76
N THR A 5 4.91 10.55 12.95
CA THR A 5 6.30 10.88 13.19
C THR A 5 7.17 9.63 13.01
N PRO A 6 8.49 9.79 12.75
CA PRO A 6 9.39 8.64 12.67
C PRO A 6 9.37 7.75 13.92
N ARG A 7 9.18 8.32 15.10
CA ARG A 7 9.10 7.56 16.37
C ARG A 7 7.84 6.68 16.42
N GLU A 8 6.69 7.23 16.05
CA GLU A 8 5.43 6.46 15.98
C GLU A 8 5.50 5.35 14.94
N ILE A 9 6.14 5.60 13.79
CA ILE A 9 6.34 4.55 12.77
C ILE A 9 7.21 3.41 13.33
N VAL A 10 8.31 3.73 14.02
CA VAL A 10 9.17 2.72 14.64
C VAL A 10 8.42 1.92 15.71
N GLN A 11 7.66 2.59 16.58
CA GLN A 11 6.85 1.93 17.60
C GLN A 11 5.80 0.98 17.00
N GLU A 12 5.16 1.36 15.90
CA GLU A 12 4.20 0.48 15.24
C GLU A 12 4.90 -0.71 14.57
N LEU A 13 6.11 -0.53 14.04
CA LEU A 13 6.92 -1.62 13.50
C LEU A 13 7.44 -2.56 14.62
N GLU A 14 7.71 -2.05 15.82
CA GLU A 14 8.15 -2.85 16.97
C GLU A 14 7.12 -3.89 17.41
N LYS A 15 5.83 -3.62 17.22
CA LYS A 15 4.75 -4.59 17.51
C LYS A 15 4.79 -5.86 16.66
N HIS A 16 5.54 -5.83 15.55
CA HIS A 16 5.58 -6.92 14.57
C HIS A 16 6.98 -7.42 14.27
N ILE A 17 8.01 -6.58 14.39
CA ILE A 17 9.40 -6.91 14.10
C ILE A 17 10.23 -6.74 15.38
N ILE A 18 10.86 -7.82 15.84
CA ILE A 18 11.75 -7.81 16.99
C ILE A 18 13.17 -7.39 16.54
N GLY A 19 13.76 -6.42 17.24
CA GLY A 19 15.09 -5.86 16.89
C GLY A 19 15.11 -5.08 15.57
N GLN A 20 16.23 -5.10 14.85
CA GLN A 20 16.42 -4.42 13.56
C GLN A 20 16.19 -2.90 13.60
N ASP A 21 16.62 -2.23 14.68
CA ASP A 21 16.28 -0.83 14.96
C ASP A 21 16.80 0.15 13.90
N GLU A 22 17.97 -0.14 13.32
CA GLU A 22 18.52 0.65 12.21
C GLU A 22 17.62 0.59 10.97
N ALA A 23 17.17 -0.62 10.60
CA ALA A 23 16.29 -0.83 9.47
C ALA A 23 14.93 -0.15 9.69
N LYS A 24 14.35 -0.27 10.89
CA LYS A 24 13.11 0.43 11.28
C LYS A 24 13.25 1.94 11.18
N ARG A 25 14.37 2.50 11.68
CA ARG A 25 14.65 3.94 11.60
C ARG A 25 14.80 4.41 10.15
N ALA A 26 15.51 3.65 9.32
CA ALA A 26 15.72 3.98 7.91
C ALA A 26 14.39 4.05 7.15
N VAL A 27 13.52 3.05 7.33
CA VAL A 27 12.21 3.06 6.67
C VAL A 27 11.27 4.15 7.20
N ALA A 28 11.33 4.44 8.50
CA ALA A 28 10.54 5.51 9.11
C ALA A 28 10.92 6.89 8.55
N ILE A 29 12.21 7.15 8.36
CA ILE A 29 12.71 8.38 7.74
C ILE A 29 12.26 8.48 6.28
N ALA A 30 12.40 7.39 5.51
CA ALA A 30 11.98 7.38 4.11
C ALA A 30 10.48 7.66 3.95
N LEU A 31 9.64 7.06 4.81
CA LEU A 31 8.21 7.33 4.82
C LEU A 31 7.90 8.78 5.23
N ARG A 32 8.55 9.29 6.28
CA ARG A 32 8.36 10.69 6.73
C ARG A 32 8.79 11.69 5.67
N ASN A 33 9.84 11.41 4.91
CA ASN A 33 10.29 12.28 3.83
C ASN A 33 9.25 12.40 2.71
N ARG A 34 8.41 11.38 2.47
CA ARG A 34 7.27 11.51 1.54
C ARG A 34 6.24 12.53 2.03
N TRP A 35 5.92 12.51 3.32
CA TRP A 35 5.04 13.51 3.92
C TRP A 35 5.65 14.91 3.86
N ARG A 36 6.94 15.04 4.21
CA ARG A 36 7.68 16.32 4.13
C ARG A 36 7.66 16.90 2.72
N ARG A 37 7.86 16.07 1.69
CA ARG A 37 7.83 16.51 0.29
C ARG A 37 6.50 17.17 -0.08
N VAL A 38 5.37 16.69 0.43
CA VAL A 38 4.05 17.29 0.15
C VAL A 38 3.89 18.67 0.78
N GLN A 39 4.66 18.98 1.82
CA GLN A 39 4.64 20.28 2.50
C GLN A 39 5.57 21.33 1.83
N VAL A 40 6.32 20.94 0.80
CA VAL A 40 7.23 21.84 0.08
C VAL A 40 6.51 22.39 -1.14
N ASP A 41 6.70 23.67 -1.47
CA ASP A 41 6.11 24.29 -2.66
C ASP A 41 6.89 23.99 -3.95
N GLU A 42 6.26 24.24 -5.11
CA GLU A 42 6.95 24.18 -6.40
C GLU A 42 7.90 25.39 -6.56
N PRO A 43 9.02 25.24 -7.29
CA PRO A 43 9.45 24.07 -8.08
C PRO A 43 10.17 22.99 -7.26
N LEU A 44 10.54 23.29 -6.02
CA LEU A 44 11.42 22.44 -5.21
C LEU A 44 10.80 21.06 -4.92
N ARG A 45 9.47 20.97 -4.82
CA ARG A 45 8.77 19.68 -4.62
C ARG A 45 9.11 18.65 -5.70
N SER A 46 9.14 19.08 -6.96
CA SER A 46 9.42 18.21 -8.10
C SER A 46 10.86 17.67 -8.12
N GLU A 47 11.81 18.44 -7.59
CA GLU A 47 13.23 18.07 -7.51
C GLU A 47 13.53 17.03 -6.41
N ILE A 48 12.63 16.90 -5.41
CA ILE A 48 12.82 15.98 -4.29
C ILE A 48 12.46 14.54 -4.71
N THR A 49 13.50 13.76 -4.94
CA THR A 49 13.39 12.32 -5.24
C THR A 49 13.19 11.46 -3.98
N PRO A 50 12.46 10.33 -4.08
CA PRO A 50 12.35 9.38 -2.99
C PRO A 50 13.71 8.82 -2.56
N LYS A 51 13.91 8.66 -1.25
CA LYS A 51 15.10 8.00 -0.70
C LYS A 51 14.88 6.48 -0.69
N ASN A 52 15.38 5.82 -1.73
CA ASN A 52 15.35 4.36 -1.85
C ASN A 52 16.25 3.70 -0.79
N ILE A 53 15.92 2.47 -0.38
CA ILE A 53 16.59 1.77 0.71
C ILE A 53 17.14 0.44 0.18
N LEU A 54 18.41 0.16 0.48
CA LEU A 54 19.02 -1.15 0.31
C LEU A 54 19.17 -1.80 1.68
N MET A 55 18.50 -2.94 1.91
CA MET A 55 18.63 -3.71 3.14
C MET A 55 19.63 -4.85 2.96
N ILE A 56 20.69 -4.86 3.78
CA ILE A 56 21.74 -5.89 3.75
C ILE A 56 21.61 -6.76 5.00
N GLY A 57 21.63 -8.08 4.82
CA GLY A 57 21.58 -9.05 5.94
C GLY A 57 21.18 -10.45 5.50
N PRO A 58 21.29 -11.47 6.37
CA PRO A 58 20.97 -12.85 6.04
C PRO A 58 19.46 -13.07 5.83
N THR A 59 19.07 -14.21 5.26
CA THR A 59 17.65 -14.59 5.12
C THR A 59 17.00 -14.75 6.49
N GLY A 60 15.67 -14.59 6.57
CA GLY A 60 14.92 -14.78 7.82
C GLY A 60 14.94 -13.64 8.85
N VAL A 61 15.82 -12.63 8.72
CA VAL A 61 15.94 -11.53 9.71
C VAL A 61 14.82 -10.46 9.66
N GLY A 62 13.79 -10.64 8.83
CA GLY A 62 12.65 -9.73 8.77
C GLY A 62 12.71 -8.60 7.73
N LYS A 63 13.68 -8.59 6.80
CA LYS A 63 13.78 -7.57 5.72
C LYS A 63 12.46 -7.36 4.97
N THR A 64 11.88 -8.46 4.48
CA THR A 64 10.60 -8.42 3.74
C THR A 64 9.43 -8.02 4.64
N GLU A 65 9.45 -8.42 5.91
CA GLU A 65 8.37 -8.13 6.85
C GLU A 65 8.35 -6.65 7.23
N ILE A 66 9.51 -6.02 7.40
CA ILE A 66 9.62 -4.57 7.62
C ILE A 66 8.96 -3.81 6.45
N SER A 67 9.31 -4.14 5.21
CA SER A 67 8.73 -3.49 4.03
C SER A 67 7.23 -3.74 3.90
N ARG A 68 6.76 -4.98 4.15
CA ARG A 68 5.34 -5.34 4.12
C ARG A 68 4.54 -4.57 5.16
N ARG A 69 5.03 -4.51 6.41
CA ARG A 69 4.37 -3.81 7.51
C ARG A 69 4.36 -2.30 7.31
N LEU A 70 5.45 -1.73 6.79
CA LEU A 70 5.52 -0.32 6.43
C LEU A 70 4.46 0.05 5.38
N ALA A 71 4.26 -0.78 4.36
CA ALA A 71 3.26 -0.52 3.34
C ALA A 71 1.83 -0.59 3.90
N LYS A 72 1.55 -1.59 4.77
CA LYS A 72 0.27 -1.70 5.47
C LYS A 72 0.00 -0.48 6.36
N LEU A 73 1.01 -0.03 7.11
CA LEU A 73 0.95 1.17 7.95
C LEU A 73 0.62 2.42 7.13
N ALA A 74 1.28 2.58 5.99
CA ALA A 74 1.09 3.72 5.11
C ALA A 74 -0.19 3.63 4.26
N ASN A 75 -0.95 2.53 4.36
CA ASN A 75 -2.04 2.17 3.47
C ASN A 75 -1.63 2.35 1.99
N ALA A 76 -0.47 1.80 1.64
CA ALA A 76 0.16 1.92 0.34
C ALA A 76 0.16 0.58 -0.39
N PRO A 77 0.02 0.58 -1.73
CA PRO A 77 0.14 -0.64 -2.53
C PRO A 77 1.56 -1.21 -2.40
N PHE A 78 1.66 -2.55 -2.34
CA PHE A 78 2.91 -3.26 -2.08
C PHE A 78 3.04 -4.49 -2.96
N ILE A 79 4.24 -4.68 -3.51
CA ILE A 79 4.59 -5.86 -4.30
C ILE A 79 5.97 -6.38 -3.88
N LYS A 80 6.11 -7.72 -3.84
CA LYS A 80 7.40 -8.40 -3.70
C LYS A 80 7.76 -9.02 -5.05
N VAL A 81 8.91 -8.64 -5.59
CA VAL A 81 9.45 -9.23 -6.82
C VAL A 81 10.86 -9.75 -6.57
N GLU A 82 11.21 -10.85 -7.22
CA GLU A 82 12.56 -11.42 -7.16
C GLU A 82 13.33 -11.00 -8.41
N ALA A 83 14.51 -10.39 -8.22
CA ALA A 83 15.29 -9.84 -9.32
C ALA A 83 15.75 -10.89 -10.34
N THR A 84 16.00 -12.12 -9.88
CA THR A 84 16.44 -13.24 -10.72
C THR A 84 15.40 -13.63 -11.79
N LYS A 85 14.11 -13.28 -11.59
CA LYS A 85 13.04 -13.51 -12.57
C LYS A 85 13.23 -12.76 -13.89
N PHE A 86 14.07 -11.73 -13.90
CA PHE A 86 14.35 -10.90 -15.08
C PHE A 86 15.67 -11.25 -15.77
N THR A 87 16.47 -12.13 -15.15
CA THR A 87 17.78 -12.56 -15.67
C THR A 87 17.80 -14.02 -16.10
N GLU A 88 16.74 -14.78 -15.79
CA GLU A 88 16.65 -16.20 -16.11
C GLU A 88 16.56 -16.42 -17.62
N VAL A 89 17.43 -17.28 -18.17
CA VAL A 89 17.59 -17.51 -19.60
C VAL A 89 16.35 -18.22 -20.16
N GLY A 90 15.49 -17.46 -20.84
CA GLY A 90 14.29 -17.95 -21.52
C GLY A 90 13.86 -17.00 -22.64
N TYR A 91 13.33 -17.56 -23.73
CA TYR A 91 13.16 -16.91 -25.05
C TYR A 91 12.09 -15.79 -25.10
N VAL A 92 11.33 -15.57 -24.02
CA VAL A 92 10.44 -14.41 -23.83
C VAL A 92 10.40 -14.10 -22.32
N GLY A 93 11.37 -13.35 -21.82
CA GLY A 93 11.43 -12.96 -20.40
C GLY A 93 10.23 -12.10 -19.99
N ARG A 94 9.88 -12.10 -18.69
CA ARG A 94 8.95 -11.09 -18.17
C ARG A 94 9.58 -9.71 -18.29
N GLU A 95 8.84 -8.73 -18.79
CA GLU A 95 9.30 -7.35 -18.89
C GLU A 95 9.39 -6.70 -17.50
N VAL A 96 10.38 -5.85 -17.26
CA VAL A 96 10.52 -5.08 -16.01
C VAL A 96 9.29 -4.23 -15.74
N ASP A 97 8.61 -3.78 -16.80
CA ASP A 97 7.35 -3.01 -16.73
C ASP A 97 6.21 -3.80 -16.06
N SER A 98 6.30 -5.13 -16.00
CA SER A 98 5.35 -5.95 -15.23
C SER A 98 5.31 -5.57 -13.75
N ILE A 99 6.43 -5.10 -13.17
CA ILE A 99 6.48 -4.67 -11.76
C ILE A 99 5.49 -3.53 -11.49
N ILE A 100 5.44 -2.56 -12.42
CA ILE A 100 4.57 -1.39 -12.28
C ILE A 100 3.12 -1.75 -12.60
N ARG A 101 2.88 -2.61 -13.60
CA ARG A 101 1.54 -3.13 -13.91
C ARG A 101 0.94 -3.85 -12.71
N ASP A 102 1.66 -4.81 -12.13
CA ASP A 102 1.20 -5.57 -10.97
C ASP A 102 0.97 -4.65 -9.75
N LEU A 103 1.83 -3.65 -9.53
CA LEU A 103 1.65 -2.67 -8.45
C LEU A 103 0.39 -1.82 -8.66
N MET A 104 0.10 -1.44 -9.91
CA MET A 104 -1.10 -0.68 -10.27
C MET A 104 -2.37 -1.52 -10.04
N ASP A 105 -2.38 -2.78 -10.43
CA ASP A 105 -3.51 -3.69 -10.20
C ASP A 105 -3.84 -3.83 -8.72
N ILE A 106 -2.80 -3.96 -7.87
CA ILE A 106 -2.95 -3.97 -6.41
C ILE A 106 -3.54 -2.65 -5.90
N ALA A 107 -3.07 -1.51 -6.42
CA ALA A 107 -3.58 -0.19 -6.03
C ALA A 107 -5.05 0.02 -6.42
N VAL A 108 -5.45 -0.43 -7.61
CA VAL A 108 -6.84 -0.38 -8.09
C VAL A 108 -7.72 -1.24 -7.21
N LYS A 109 -7.31 -2.49 -6.93
CA LYS A 109 -8.05 -3.39 -6.04
C LYS A 109 -8.22 -2.79 -4.64
N MET A 110 -7.15 -2.29 -4.04
CA MET A 110 -7.17 -1.67 -2.71
C MET A 110 -8.09 -0.44 -2.67
N THR A 111 -8.09 0.38 -3.73
CA THR A 111 -8.97 1.55 -3.82
C THR A 111 -10.43 1.13 -4.00
N ARG A 112 -10.70 0.15 -4.86
CA ARG A 112 -12.04 -0.40 -5.08
C ARG A 112 -12.64 -0.93 -3.78
N GLU A 113 -11.92 -1.75 -3.03
CA GLU A 113 -12.39 -2.29 -1.74
C GLU A 113 -12.70 -1.16 -0.75
N LYS A 114 -11.84 -0.14 -0.69
CA LYS A 114 -12.05 1.03 0.18
C LYS A 114 -13.29 1.84 -0.20
N GLU A 115 -13.50 2.10 -1.49
CA GLU A 115 -14.67 2.86 -1.94
C GLU A 115 -15.96 2.05 -1.83
N MET A 116 -15.92 0.73 -2.10
CA MET A 116 -17.06 -0.16 -1.89
C MET A 116 -17.49 -0.19 -0.42
N ALA A 117 -16.54 -0.25 0.52
CA ALA A 117 -16.84 -0.23 1.95
C ALA A 117 -17.53 1.07 2.40
N LYS A 118 -17.22 2.22 1.78
CA LYS A 118 -17.87 3.50 2.11
C LYS A 118 -19.35 3.55 1.73
N VAL A 119 -19.73 2.87 0.65
CA VAL A 119 -21.10 2.87 0.13
C VAL A 119 -21.88 1.62 0.50
N GLY A 120 -21.26 0.68 1.23
CA GLY A 120 -21.83 -0.64 1.55
C GLY A 120 -23.23 -0.56 2.16
N HIS A 121 -23.40 0.22 3.23
CA HIS A 121 -24.71 0.36 3.89
C HIS A 121 -25.78 0.92 2.95
N ARG A 122 -25.46 2.00 2.21
CA ARG A 122 -26.40 2.60 1.25
C ARG A 122 -26.76 1.65 0.11
N ALA A 123 -25.80 0.82 -0.31
CA ALA A 123 -26.02 -0.18 -1.35
C ALA A 123 -26.88 -1.34 -0.84
N GLU A 124 -26.75 -1.71 0.44
CA GLU A 124 -27.58 -2.71 1.10
C GLU A 124 -29.02 -2.22 1.24
N ASP A 125 -29.24 -1.01 1.77
CA ASP A 125 -30.58 -0.42 1.90
C ASP A 125 -31.29 -0.35 0.54
N ALA A 126 -30.59 0.14 -0.49
CA ALA A 126 -31.16 0.24 -1.84
C ALA A 126 -31.40 -1.12 -2.50
N ALA A 127 -30.59 -2.14 -2.17
CA ALA A 127 -30.82 -3.50 -2.64
C ALA A 127 -32.05 -4.11 -1.95
N GLU A 128 -32.22 -3.88 -0.65
CA GLU A 128 -33.40 -4.33 0.10
C GLU A 128 -34.67 -3.69 -0.44
N GLU A 129 -34.70 -2.36 -0.61
CA GLU A 129 -35.84 -1.63 -1.17
C GLU A 129 -36.23 -2.19 -2.55
N ARG A 130 -35.24 -2.41 -3.42
CA ARG A 130 -35.47 -2.98 -4.76
C ARG A 130 -36.01 -4.41 -4.72
N ILE A 131 -35.61 -5.21 -3.71
CA ILE A 131 -36.14 -6.55 -3.50
C ILE A 131 -37.58 -6.49 -2.99
N LEU A 132 -37.86 -5.59 -2.04
CA LEU A 132 -39.21 -5.39 -1.50
C LEU A 132 -40.20 -4.95 -2.58
N ASP A 133 -39.81 -4.00 -3.44
CA ASP A 133 -40.63 -3.55 -4.58
C ASP A 133 -40.96 -4.69 -5.55
N ALA A 134 -40.06 -5.66 -5.72
CA ALA A 134 -40.27 -6.81 -6.59
C ALA A 134 -41.16 -7.89 -5.96
N LEU A 135 -41.15 -7.99 -4.62
CA LEU A 135 -41.87 -9.03 -3.87
C LEU A 135 -43.25 -8.58 -3.38
N LEU A 136 -43.43 -7.30 -3.10
CA LEU A 136 -44.69 -6.77 -2.57
C LEU A 136 -45.60 -6.30 -3.72
N PRO A 137 -46.91 -6.60 -3.66
CA PRO A 137 -47.86 -6.05 -4.62
C PRO A 137 -47.95 -4.52 -4.47
N PRO A 138 -48.23 -3.77 -5.55
CA PRO A 138 -48.36 -2.33 -5.48
C PRO A 138 -49.46 -1.93 -4.48
N PRO A 139 -49.30 -0.81 -3.75
CA PRO A 139 -50.26 -0.40 -2.75
C PRO A 139 -51.65 -0.22 -3.37
N PRO A 140 -52.73 -0.67 -2.70
CA PRO A 140 -54.08 -0.47 -3.17
C PRO A 140 -54.37 1.04 -3.26
N ARG A 141 -55.00 1.44 -4.36
CA ARG A 141 -55.42 2.83 -4.62
C ARG A 141 -56.47 3.31 -3.63
#